data_AF-A0A256FDT9-F1
#
_entry.id   AF-A0A256FDT9-F1
#
_cell.length_a   1.000
_cell.length_b   1.000
_cell.length_c   1.000
_cell.angle_alpha   90.00
_cell.angle_beta   90.00
_cell.angle_gamma   90.00
#
_symmetry.space_group_name_H-M   'P 1'
#
loop_
_entity.id
_entity.type
_entity.pdbx_description
1 polymer ?
#
loop_
_entity_poly.entity_id
_entity_poly.type
_entity_poly.pdbx_seq_one_letter_code
_entity_poly.pdbx_strand_id
1 'polypeptide(L)'
;MLLLSFKAGLRAGEIAKLEWSMLLDANNKLGTSINLPSRITKNAHARRVPIHPDLRKALQKLARNADCAGPVILSERGSAMSAKSVVNWFKHIYALSGLEGWPLQSSAG
;
A
#
# COMPACT_ATOMS: atom_id res chain seq x y z
N MET A 1 2.27 -4.94 -0.26
CA MET A 1 1.29 -4.06 -0.93
C MET A 1 -0.10 -4.71 -1.08
N LEU A 2 -0.20 -5.98 -1.50
CA LEU A 2 -1.48 -6.67 -1.69
C LEU A 2 -2.41 -6.63 -0.45
N LEU A 3 -1.90 -6.98 0.74
CA LEU A 3 -2.68 -6.96 1.99
C LEU A 3 -3.19 -5.55 2.35
N LEU A 4 -2.45 -4.49 2.02
CA LEU A 4 -2.90 -3.11 2.26
C LEU A 4 -4.14 -2.77 1.42
N SER A 5 -4.20 -3.27 0.19
CA SER A 5 -5.38 -3.10 -0.67
C SER A 5 -6.51 -4.03 -0.26
N PHE A 6 -6.26 -5.34 -0.15
CA PHE A 6 -7.32 -6.34 0.08
C PHE A 6 -7.85 -6.39 1.52
N LYS A 7 -6.97 -6.24 2.53
CA LYS A 7 -7.35 -6.36 3.95
C LYS A 7 -7.58 -5.01 4.64
N ALA A 8 -7.08 -3.92 4.08
CA ALA A 8 -7.29 -2.56 4.59
C ALA A 8 -8.04 -1.63 3.61
N GLY A 9 -8.39 -2.10 2.41
CA GLY A 9 -9.17 -1.29 1.46
C GLY A 9 -8.45 -0.03 0.98
N LEU A 10 -7.12 0.02 1.09
CA LEU A 10 -6.36 1.20 0.68
C LEU A 10 -6.26 1.28 -0.84
N ARG A 11 -6.45 2.48 -1.38
CA ARG A 11 -6.24 2.79 -2.79
C ARG A 11 -4.76 2.99 -3.08
N ALA A 12 -4.37 2.82 -4.34
CA ALA A 12 -2.97 2.98 -4.76
C ALA A 12 -2.34 4.32 -4.33
N GLY A 13 -3.10 5.42 -4.37
CA GLY A 13 -2.62 6.74 -3.92
C GLY A 13 -2.43 6.85 -2.41
N GLU A 14 -3.25 6.15 -1.62
CA GLU A 14 -3.13 6.10 -0.16
C GLU A 14 -1.93 5.23 0.23
N ILE A 15 -1.74 4.09 -0.44
CA ILE A 15 -0.58 3.20 -0.25
C ILE A 15 0.73 3.93 -0.57
N ALA A 16 0.75 4.74 -1.63
CA ALA A 16 1.93 5.51 -2.05
C ALA A 16 2.36 6.58 -1.02
N LYS A 17 1.41 7.15 -0.29
CA LYS A 17 1.65 8.20 0.71
C LYS A 17 1.60 7.66 2.15
N LEU A 18 1.55 6.34 2.32
CA LEU A 18 1.44 5.71 3.62
C LEU A 18 2.78 5.80 4.35
N GLU A 19 2.79 6.39 5.53
CA GLU A 19 3.98 6.54 6.38
C GLU A 19 3.86 5.69 7.64
N TRP A 20 5.00 5.29 8.22
CA TRP A 20 5.01 4.53 9.47
C TRP A 20 4.31 5.30 10.61
N SER A 21 4.45 6.61 10.65
CA SER A 21 3.75 7.50 11.61
C SER A 21 2.23 7.35 11.61
N MET A 22 1.63 6.87 10.50
CA MET A 22 0.19 6.63 10.35
C MET A 22 -0.24 5.26 10.88
N LEU A 23 0.72 4.35 11.06
CA LEU A 23 0.52 2.97 11.53
C LEU A 23 0.94 2.79 13.00
N LEU A 24 1.83 3.65 13.49
CA LEU A 24 2.36 3.58 14.84
C LEU A 24 1.46 4.33 15.84
N ASP A 25 1.46 3.86 17.07
CA ASP A 25 0.84 4.52 18.22
C ASP A 25 1.83 5.50 18.89
N ALA A 26 1.39 6.14 19.98
CA ALA A 26 2.22 7.08 20.74
C ALA A 26 3.49 6.45 21.36
N ASN A 27 3.57 5.11 21.41
CA ASN A 27 4.73 4.36 21.92
C ASN A 27 5.64 3.87 20.79
N ASN A 28 5.47 4.36 19.56
CA ASN A 28 6.14 3.85 18.35
C ASN A 28 5.91 2.35 18.11
N LYS A 29 4.78 1.81 18.57
CA LYS A 29 4.37 0.42 18.31
C LYS A 29 3.29 0.38 17.26
N LEU A 30 3.24 -0.72 16.49
CA LEU A 30 2.20 -0.91 15.49
C LEU A 30 0.82 -0.94 16.18
N GLY A 31 0.00 0.06 15.88
CA GLY A 31 -1.34 0.21 16.44
C GLY A 31 -2.32 -0.86 15.93
N THR A 32 -3.57 -0.75 16.35
CA THR A 32 -4.66 -1.63 15.89
C THR A 32 -5.38 -1.07 14.66
N SER A 33 -5.05 0.15 14.24
CA SER A 33 -5.69 0.84 13.12
C SER A 33 -4.71 1.75 12.37
N ILE A 34 -4.90 1.86 11.05
CA ILE A 34 -4.23 2.82 10.18
C ILE A 34 -4.97 4.15 10.27
N ASN A 35 -4.27 5.21 10.65
CA ASN A 35 -4.79 6.58 10.63
C ASN A 35 -4.46 7.22 9.28
N LEU A 36 -5.45 7.35 8.39
CA LEU A 36 -5.28 8.03 7.11
C LEU A 36 -5.68 9.50 7.27
N PRO A 37 -4.74 10.45 7.28
CA PRO A 37 -5.06 11.87 7.34
C PRO A 37 -5.66 12.37 6.02
N SER A 38 -6.46 13.43 6.09
CA SER A 38 -7.10 14.06 4.92
C SER A 38 -6.12 14.36 3.78
N ARG A 39 -4.88 14.78 4.09
CA ARG A 39 -3.80 15.09 3.14
C ARG A 39 -3.45 13.97 2.14
N ILE A 40 -3.70 12.71 2.51
CA ILE A 40 -3.41 11.56 1.65
C ILE A 40 -4.66 10.96 0.98
N THR A 41 -5.84 11.43 1.35
CA THR A 41 -7.12 10.93 0.81
C THR A 41 -7.64 11.83 -0.31
N LYS A 42 -8.23 11.24 -1.35
CA LYS A 42 -8.71 11.98 -2.53
C LYS A 42 -9.82 12.99 -2.22
N ASN A 43 -10.59 12.77 -1.15
CA ASN A 43 -11.73 13.61 -0.77
C ASN A 43 -11.47 14.42 0.52
N ALA A 44 -10.22 14.54 0.97
CA ALA A 44 -9.86 15.23 2.20
C ALA A 44 -10.57 14.74 3.48
N HIS A 45 -11.08 13.49 3.50
CA HIS A 45 -11.66 12.89 4.69
C HIS A 45 -10.62 12.05 5.41
N ALA A 46 -10.25 12.48 6.62
CA ALA A 46 -9.50 11.62 7.51
C ALA A 46 -10.34 10.39 7.86
N ARG A 47 -9.74 9.20 7.80
CA ARG A 47 -10.42 7.96 8.19
C ARG A 47 -9.47 7.02 8.90
N ARG A 48 -10.05 6.20 9.78
CA ARG A 48 -9.34 5.14 10.49
C ARG A 48 -9.74 3.79 9.91
N VAL A 49 -8.76 2.95 9.59
CA VAL A 49 -8.97 1.61 9.05
C VAL A 49 -8.45 0.58 10.05
N PRO A 50 -9.27 -0.35 10.56
CA PRO A 50 -8.79 -1.43 11.41
C PRO A 50 -7.75 -2.29 10.68
N ILE A 51 -6.66 -2.65 11.37
CA ILE A 51 -5.63 -3.51 10.80
C ILE A 51 -6.03 -4.96 11.01
N HIS A 52 -6.27 -5.67 9.90
CA HIS A 52 -6.51 -7.11 9.93
C HIS A 52 -5.31 -7.86 10.54
N PRO A 53 -5.51 -8.94 11.33
CA PRO A 53 -4.42 -9.69 11.97
C PRO A 53 -3.29 -10.13 11.02
N ASP A 54 -3.62 -10.62 9.82
CA ASP A 54 -2.62 -10.99 8.82
C ASP A 54 -1.81 -9.80 8.30
N LEU A 55 -2.48 -8.66 8.08
CA LEU A 55 -1.80 -7.42 7.70
C LEU A 55 -0.88 -6.96 8.84
N ARG A 56 -1.31 -7.09 10.10
CA ARG A 56 -0.50 -6.77 11.28
C ARG A 56 0.77 -7.62 11.32
N LYS A 57 0.68 -8.93 11.10
CA LYS A 57 1.86 -9.82 11.05
C LYS A 57 2.82 -9.43 9.93
N ALA A 58 2.30 -9.12 8.75
CA ALA A 58 3.11 -8.68 7.61
C ALA A 58 3.82 -7.34 7.89
N LEU A 59 3.12 -6.37 8.47
CA LEU A 59 3.68 -5.08 8.85
C LEU A 59 4.74 -5.20 9.95
N GLN A 60 4.53 -6.07 10.95
CA GLN A 60 5.55 -6.36 11.95
C GLN A 60 6.82 -6.96 11.35
N LYS A 61 6.68 -7.87 10.37
CA LYS A 61 7.83 -8.44 9.67
C LYS A 61 8.58 -7.38 8.86
N LEU A 62 7.85 -6.46 8.22
CA LEU A 62 8.44 -5.35 7.49
C LEU A 62 9.17 -4.36 8.42
N ALA A 63 8.57 -4.01 9.55
CA ALA A 63 9.12 -3.09 10.54
C ALA A 63 10.45 -3.58 11.15
N ARG A 64 10.67 -4.89 11.23
CA ARG A 64 11.96 -5.45 11.72
C ARG A 64 13.14 -5.14 10.81
N ASN A 65 12.88 -4.96 9.52
CA ASN A 65 13.92 -4.79 8.50
C ASN A 65 13.94 -3.37 7.92
N ALA A 66 13.04 -2.50 8.39
CA ALA A 66 12.89 -1.14 7.89
C ALA A 66 13.13 -0.16 9.03
N ASP A 67 13.85 0.91 8.74
CA ASP A 67 13.84 2.06 9.62
C ASP A 67 12.40 2.60 9.63
N CYS A 68 11.73 2.59 10.79
CA CYS A 68 10.30 2.92 10.92
C CYS A 68 10.05 4.44 10.81
N ALA A 69 10.88 5.13 10.03
CA ALA A 69 10.84 6.54 9.73
C ALA A 69 10.53 6.72 8.23
N GLY A 70 9.45 7.44 7.92
CA GLY A 70 9.07 7.76 6.54
C GLY A 70 8.12 6.76 5.88
N PRO A 71 8.22 6.52 4.56
CA PRO A 71 7.25 5.74 3.79
C PRO A 71 7.27 4.26 4.18
N VAL A 72 6.09 3.65 4.29
CA VAL A 72 5.96 2.21 4.57
C VAL A 72 6.42 1.37 3.39
N ILE A 73 6.17 1.86 2.17
CA ILE A 73 6.56 1.17 0.94
C ILE A 73 7.58 2.03 0.18
N LEU A 74 8.78 1.48 0.07
CA LEU A 74 9.86 2.04 -0.73
C LEU A 74 9.91 1.33 -2.08
N SER A 75 10.31 2.09 -3.11
CA SER A 75 10.73 1.52 -4.38
C SER A 75 12.06 0.78 -4.20
N GLU A 76 12.43 -0.02 -5.20
CA GLU A 76 13.74 -0.71 -5.25
C GLU A 76 14.92 0.26 -5.14
N ARG A 77 14.71 1.55 -5.46
CA ARG A 77 15.70 2.63 -5.35
C ARG A 77 15.70 3.33 -3.98
N GLY A 78 14.99 2.80 -3.00
CA GLY A 78 14.93 3.36 -1.63
C GLY A 78 14.09 4.63 -1.48
N SER A 79 13.46 5.12 -2.56
CA SER A 79 12.57 6.30 -2.52
C SER A 79 11.10 5.90 -2.39
N ALA A 80 10.24 6.78 -1.87
CA ALA A 80 8.80 6.55 -1.78
C ALA A 80 8.20 6.16 -3.14
N MET A 81 7.34 5.14 -3.18
CA MET A 81 6.66 4.76 -4.42
C MET A 81 5.63 5.81 -4.81
N SER A 82 5.63 6.23 -6.08
CA SER A 82 4.54 7.04 -6.62
C SER A 82 3.25 6.22 -6.76
N ALA A 83 2.08 6.89 -6.72
CA ALA A 83 0.80 6.22 -6.95
C ALA A 83 0.77 5.46 -8.30
N LYS A 84 1.42 6.01 -9.33
CA LYS A 84 1.56 5.36 -10.65
C LYS A 84 2.40 4.09 -10.56
N SER A 85 3.50 4.11 -9.80
CA SER A 85 4.32 2.92 -9.55
C SER A 85 3.54 1.84 -8.81
N VAL A 86 2.72 2.21 -7.83
CA VAL A 86 1.83 1.26 -7.14
C VAL A 86 0.84 0.61 -8.12
N VAL A 87 0.19 1.41 -8.98
CA VAL A 87 -0.73 0.89 -10.00
C VAL A 87 -0.02 -0.04 -10.97
N ASN A 88 1.17 0.34 -11.44
CA ASN A 88 1.97 -0.48 -12.36
C ASN A 88 2.37 -1.81 -11.72
N TRP A 89 2.75 -1.80 -10.43
CA TRP A 89 3.03 -3.02 -9.68
C TRP A 89 1.81 -3.94 -9.61
N PHE A 90 0.62 -3.39 -9.30
CA PHE A 90 -0.62 -4.17 -9.32
C PHE A 90 -0.91 -4.76 -10.70
N LYS A 91 -0.81 -3.96 -11.77
CA LYS A 91 -0.98 -4.44 -13.15
C LYS A 91 -0.03 -5.59 -13.48
N HIS A 92 1.24 -5.48 -13.08
CA HIS A 92 2.24 -6.50 -13.30
C HIS A 92 1.92 -7.79 -12.54
N ILE A 93 1.54 -7.71 -11.27
CA ILE A 93 1.14 -8.87 -10.47
C ILE A 93 -0.11 -9.56 -11.05
N TYR A 94 -1.11 -8.78 -11.50
CA TYR A 94 -2.30 -9.35 -12.14
C TYR A 94 -1.97 -10.06 -13.46
N ALA A 95 -1.09 -9.47 -14.28
CA ALA A 95 -0.61 -10.10 -15.51
C ALA A 95 0.15 -11.41 -15.23
N LEU A 96 1.01 -11.43 -14.20
CA LEU A 96 1.75 -12.64 -13.80
C LEU A 96 0.86 -13.72 -13.20
N SER A 97 -0.26 -13.35 -12.56
CA SER A 97 -1.17 -14.32 -11.93
C SER A 97 -2.06 -15.10 -12.90
N GLY A 98 -1.91 -14.89 -14.22
CA GLY A 98 -2.68 -15.65 -15.21
C GLY A 98 -4.16 -15.28 -15.26
N LEU A 99 -4.54 -14.05 -14.87
CA LEU A 99 -5.79 -13.43 -15.34
C LEU A 99 -5.63 -12.98 -16.80
N GLU A 100 -5.15 -13.92 -17.62
CA GLU A 100 -5.00 -13.80 -19.05
C GLU A 100 -6.38 -14.10 -19.64
N GLY A 101 -7.12 -13.03 -19.89
CA GLY A 101 -8.52 -13.13 -20.28
C GLY A 101 -9.18 -11.82 -20.70
N TRP A 102 -8.44 -10.90 -21.34
CA TRP A 102 -8.94 -10.38 -22.61
C TRP A 102 -7.80 -9.82 -23.46
N PRO A 103 -7.55 -10.39 -24.65
CA PRO A 103 -6.70 -9.77 -25.64
C PRO A 103 -7.46 -8.59 -26.22
N LEU A 104 -6.96 -7.36 -26.03
CA LEU A 104 -7.28 -6.33 -27.03
C LEU A 104 -6.46 -6.69 -28.27
N GLN A 105 -7.06 -7.52 -29.12
CA GLN A 105 -6.62 -7.71 -30.48
C GLN A 105 -6.47 -6.34 -31.14
N SER A 106 -5.28 -6.06 -31.62
CA SER A 106 -5.10 -5.37 -32.88
C SER A 106 -3.88 -6.02 -33.54
N SER A 107 -4.13 -7.11 -34.24
CA SER A 107 -3.28 -7.49 -35.37
C SER A 107 -3.91 -6.97 -36.66
N ALA A 108 -3.05 -6.79 -37.65
CA ALA A 108 -3.32 -6.60 -39.07
C ALA A 108 -3.72 -5.20 -39.54
N GLY A 109 -2.83 -4.64 -40.37
CA GLY A 109 -2.90 -3.35 -41.05
C GLY A 109 -1.50 -2.89 -41.39
#